data_AF-A0A964R3Y0-F1
#
_entry.id   AF-A0A964R3Y0-F1
#
_cell.length_a   1.000
_cell.length_b   1.000
_cell.length_c   1.000
_cell.angle_alpha   90.00
_cell.angle_beta   90.00
_cell.angle_gamma   90.00
#
_symmetry.space_group_name_H-M   'P 1'
#
loop_
_entity.id
_entity.type
_entity.pdbx_description
1 polymer ?
#
loop_
_entity_poly.entity_id
_entity_poly.type
_entity_poly.pdbx_seq_one_letter_code
_entity_poly.pdbx_strand_id
1 'polypeptide(L)'
;MPNFLKILHLLFGLIITCLAILIVIGGILTPGSLGAVMLMGLIPLFIGVAYILYGTAVLKINIFSIITIPLIVFAAFEMFWVINFVPPSQQVLFIIVFAVSLLSSAILFIIAIIRSIKERFLPAPVATLPPLAQMQSQPHVNTVPAIEIPITRKDIQRGLLYSFLISVVNLLGIVALFFIGGGMMSAFIFLSGSFKELYPYQIFNIIVSFILTTPFLLLNTIILLFSKNKGQRRGLLFGYLFFFIIFLIPFIYIFPVNKVASEQFRHLSAYDTATEQDTVAGCLSAKEEKLFPDDQEISKDICLFNLAMKKNDASICDTIADNAAGAFTKDSCKELIAEKSENASACNTLKNKDQCYFNAALSNYKISYCDNIDPNLLYHGGYPSAQDLMASYNNYLRDSCYTYFFGKTGTSVEVFKTYCPSIKDNGTYEKYCEKVTGAR
;
A
#
# COMPACT_ATOMS: atom_id res chain seq x y z
N MET A 1 11.27 -30.95 -29.37
CA MET A 1 11.12 -30.23 -28.09
C MET A 1 12.29 -29.32 -27.65
N PRO A 2 13.55 -29.40 -28.13
CA PRO A 2 14.64 -28.58 -27.56
C PRO A 2 14.48 -27.06 -27.80
N ASN A 3 13.78 -26.65 -28.85
CA ASN A 3 13.60 -25.23 -29.18
C ASN A 3 12.61 -24.52 -28.25
N PHE A 4 11.63 -25.23 -27.68
CA PHE A 4 10.66 -24.64 -26.75
C PHE A 4 11.32 -24.26 -25.42
N LEU A 5 12.22 -25.13 -24.92
CA LEU A 5 12.96 -24.87 -23.69
C LEU A 5 13.92 -23.68 -23.84
N LYS A 6 14.54 -23.51 -25.01
CA LYS A 6 15.36 -22.32 -25.33
C LYS A 6 14.54 -21.03 -25.36
N ILE A 7 13.34 -21.07 -25.95
CA ILE A 7 12.43 -19.91 -25.99
C ILE A 7 11.96 -19.55 -24.58
N LEU A 8 11.64 -20.55 -23.75
CA LEU A 8 11.25 -20.33 -22.37
C LEU A 8 12.39 -19.71 -21.55
N HIS A 9 13.63 -20.18 -21.71
CA HIS A 9 14.81 -19.59 -21.08
C HIS A 9 15.04 -18.13 -21.49
N LEU A 10 14.89 -17.81 -22.79
CA LEU A 10 15.03 -16.45 -23.31
C LEU A 10 13.97 -15.50 -22.74
N LEU A 11 12.71 -15.95 -22.67
CA LEU A 11 11.62 -15.18 -22.06
C LEU A 11 11.84 -14.96 -20.56
N PHE A 12 12.31 -15.98 -19.85
CA PHE A 12 12.60 -15.87 -18.42
C PHE A 12 13.74 -14.88 -18.15
N GLY A 13 14.79 -14.92 -18.99
CA GLY A 13 15.89 -13.93 -18.96
C GLY A 13 15.40 -12.51 -19.22
N LEU A 14 14.50 -12.31 -20.19
CA LEU A 14 13.92 -11.00 -20.48
C LEU A 14 13.09 -10.47 -19.30
N ILE A 15 12.27 -11.31 -18.67
CA ILE A 15 11.45 -10.95 -17.51
C ILE A 15 12.34 -10.54 -16.33
N ILE A 16 13.39 -11.33 -16.02
CA ILE A 16 14.35 -11.00 -14.96
C ILE A 16 15.05 -9.67 -15.25
N THR A 17 15.43 -9.43 -16.51
CA THR A 17 16.12 -8.19 -16.92
C THR A 17 15.20 -6.97 -16.78
N CYS A 18 13.94 -7.07 -17.21
CA CYS A 18 12.94 -6.01 -17.00
C CYS A 18 12.67 -5.72 -15.52
N LEU A 19 12.56 -6.77 -14.69
CA LEU A 19 12.39 -6.62 -13.24
C LEU A 19 13.60 -5.96 -12.59
N ALA A 20 14.82 -6.34 -12.97
CA ALA A 20 16.04 -5.70 -12.49
C ALA A 20 16.10 -4.22 -12.86
N ILE A 21 15.73 -3.86 -14.09
CA ILE A 21 15.65 -2.46 -14.55
C ILE A 21 14.61 -1.68 -13.73
N LEU A 22 13.42 -2.25 -13.49
CA LEU A 22 12.38 -1.60 -12.69
C LEU A 22 12.82 -1.38 -11.23
N ILE A 23 13.59 -2.30 -10.66
CA ILE A 23 14.15 -2.14 -9.30
C ILE A 23 15.20 -1.03 -9.27
N VAL A 24 16.08 -0.98 -10.26
CA VAL A 24 17.07 0.12 -10.37
C VAL A 24 16.37 1.46 -10.53
N ILE A 25 15.36 1.54 -11.41
CA ILE A 25 14.56 2.76 -11.60
C ILE A 25 13.83 3.15 -10.31
N GLY A 26 13.20 2.19 -9.63
CA GLY A 26 12.50 2.41 -8.36
C GLY A 26 13.45 2.91 -7.25
N GLY A 27 14.64 2.33 -7.14
CA GLY A 27 15.66 2.75 -6.19
C GLY A 27 16.25 4.14 -6.49
N ILE A 28 16.39 4.51 -7.76
CA ILE A 28 16.82 5.85 -8.16
C ILE A 28 15.74 6.90 -7.88
N LEU A 29 14.47 6.56 -8.09
CA LEU A 29 13.34 7.48 -7.93
C LEU A 29 12.89 7.67 -6.48
N THR A 30 13.33 6.81 -5.55
CA THR A 30 12.93 6.89 -4.13
C THR A 30 14.16 6.98 -3.21
N PRO A 31 14.80 8.15 -3.08
CA PRO A 31 15.87 8.34 -2.11
C PRO A 31 15.32 8.23 -0.67
N GLY A 32 15.85 7.29 0.12
CA GLY A 32 15.52 7.13 1.54
C GLY A 32 15.55 5.68 2.05
N SER A 33 15.16 5.48 3.31
CA SER A 33 15.10 4.17 3.99
C SER A 33 14.20 3.15 3.26
N LEU A 34 13.26 3.61 2.44
CA LEU A 34 12.34 2.77 1.68
C LEU A 34 13.03 1.98 0.55
N GLY A 35 13.99 2.61 -0.15
CA GLY A 35 14.77 1.95 -1.19
C GLY A 35 15.56 0.76 -0.64
N ALA A 36 16.08 0.89 0.58
CA ALA A 36 16.78 -0.19 1.28
C ALA A 36 15.84 -1.33 1.70
N VAL A 37 14.61 -1.03 2.14
CA VAL A 37 13.60 -2.05 2.52
C VAL A 37 13.13 -2.85 1.30
N MET A 38 12.87 -2.19 0.17
CA MET A 38 12.53 -2.90 -1.07
C MET A 38 13.69 -3.75 -1.59
N LEU A 39 14.92 -3.25 -1.51
CA LEU A 39 16.10 -4.03 -1.91
C LEU A 39 16.26 -5.28 -1.01
N MET A 40 16.10 -5.12 0.31
CA MET A 40 16.21 -6.20 1.29
C MET A 40 15.13 -7.29 1.13
N GLY A 41 13.91 -6.95 0.69
CA GLY A 41 12.85 -7.93 0.43
C GLY A 41 12.99 -8.66 -0.91
N LEU A 42 13.52 -7.99 -1.94
CA LEU A 42 13.63 -8.56 -3.28
C LEU A 42 14.88 -9.43 -3.46
N ILE A 43 16.00 -9.09 -2.82
CA ILE A 43 17.25 -9.87 -2.92
C ILE A 43 17.06 -11.36 -2.53
N PRO A 44 16.39 -11.73 -1.42
CA PRO A 44 16.13 -13.13 -1.07
C PRO A 44 15.27 -13.87 -2.10
N LEU A 45 14.30 -13.17 -2.72
CA LEU A 45 13.47 -13.73 -3.79
C LEU A 45 14.32 -14.08 -5.01
N PHE A 46 15.23 -13.18 -5.42
CA PHE A 46 16.14 -13.41 -6.55
C PHE A 46 17.17 -14.50 -6.26
N ILE A 47 17.72 -14.56 -5.04
CA ILE A 47 18.60 -15.66 -4.62
C ILE A 47 17.84 -16.98 -4.69
N GLY A 48 16.59 -17.03 -4.23
CA GLY A 48 15.72 -18.21 -4.35
C GLY A 48 15.52 -18.65 -5.80
N VAL A 49 15.18 -17.73 -6.70
CA VAL A 49 15.00 -18.02 -8.13
C VAL A 49 16.31 -18.45 -8.81
N ALA A 50 17.44 -17.83 -8.48
CA ALA A 50 18.75 -18.23 -8.99
C ALA A 50 19.13 -19.64 -8.52
N TYR A 51 18.83 -19.99 -7.27
CA TYR A 51 19.04 -21.33 -6.71
C TYR A 51 18.16 -22.38 -7.41
N ILE A 52 16.91 -22.02 -7.74
CA ILE A 52 15.99 -22.86 -8.53
C ILE A 52 16.57 -23.15 -9.91
N LEU A 53 17.07 -22.12 -10.59
CA LEU A 53 17.66 -22.24 -11.94
C LEU A 53 18.98 -23.04 -11.91
N TYR A 54 19.82 -22.85 -10.90
CA TYR A 54 21.06 -23.60 -10.74
C TYR A 54 20.79 -25.08 -10.42
N GLY A 55 19.84 -25.36 -9.52
CA GLY A 55 19.45 -26.72 -9.15
C GLY A 55 18.81 -27.51 -10.30
N THR A 56 18.02 -26.86 -11.14
CA THR A 56 17.40 -27.49 -12.33
C THR A 56 18.40 -27.74 -13.46
N ALA A 57 19.38 -26.86 -13.65
CA ALA A 57 20.36 -26.98 -14.74
C ALA A 57 21.51 -27.96 -14.41
N VAL A 58 21.96 -28.02 -13.16
CA VAL A 58 23.23 -28.69 -12.82
C VAL A 58 23.04 -30.01 -12.06
N LEU A 59 22.05 -30.10 -11.18
CA LEU A 59 22.04 -31.16 -10.16
C LEU A 59 21.03 -32.31 -10.40
N LYS A 60 20.23 -32.26 -11.49
CA LYS A 60 19.11 -33.21 -11.71
C LYS A 60 18.24 -33.41 -10.45
N ILE A 61 18.10 -32.35 -9.63
CA ILE A 61 17.32 -32.43 -8.40
C ILE A 61 15.84 -32.52 -8.78
N ASN A 62 15.11 -33.34 -8.03
CA ASN A 62 13.68 -33.51 -8.19
C ASN A 62 12.98 -32.14 -8.11
N ILE A 63 12.26 -31.76 -9.16
CA ILE A 63 11.65 -30.42 -9.34
C ILE A 63 10.78 -30.00 -8.15
N PHE A 64 10.29 -30.99 -7.40
CA PHE A 64 9.55 -30.82 -6.16
C PHE A 64 10.37 -30.14 -5.05
N SER A 65 11.59 -30.60 -4.75
CA SER A 65 12.43 -29.98 -3.69
C SER A 65 12.83 -28.55 -4.01
N ILE A 66 12.87 -28.22 -5.31
CA ILE A 66 13.25 -26.91 -5.82
C ILE A 66 12.13 -25.87 -5.60
N ILE A 67 10.86 -26.29 -5.61
CA ILE A 67 9.72 -25.38 -5.40
C ILE A 67 9.42 -25.21 -3.91
N THR A 68 9.58 -26.27 -3.11
CA THR A 68 9.18 -26.23 -1.69
C THR A 68 10.06 -25.32 -0.84
N ILE A 69 11.38 -25.29 -1.07
CA ILE A 69 12.32 -24.52 -0.23
C ILE A 69 12.11 -23.00 -0.38
N PRO A 70 12.02 -22.43 -1.60
CA PRO A 70 11.73 -21.00 -1.78
C PRO A 70 10.36 -20.59 -1.24
N LEU A 71 9.35 -21.46 -1.36
CA LEU A 71 8.01 -21.21 -0.81
C LEU A 71 8.04 -21.14 0.72
N ILE A 72 8.79 -22.01 1.38
CA ILE A 72 8.97 -21.99 2.85
C ILE A 72 9.72 -20.73 3.29
N VAL A 73 10.79 -20.34 2.57
CA VAL A 73 11.57 -19.14 2.88
C VAL A 73 10.72 -17.87 2.68
N PHE A 74 9.95 -17.79 1.60
CA PHE A 74 9.02 -16.69 1.35
C PHE A 74 7.92 -16.62 2.42
N ALA A 75 7.34 -17.77 2.78
CA ALA A 75 6.34 -17.87 3.85
C ALA A 75 6.89 -17.41 5.22
N ALA A 76 8.14 -17.75 5.53
CA ALA A 76 8.79 -17.31 6.77
C ALA A 76 9.07 -15.80 6.78
N PHE A 77 9.43 -15.23 5.63
CA PHE A 77 9.67 -13.79 5.48
C PHE A 77 8.37 -12.97 5.64
N GLU A 78 7.28 -13.41 5.01
CA GLU A 78 5.95 -12.78 5.16
C GLU A 78 5.48 -12.83 6.62
N MET A 79 5.66 -13.97 7.31
CA MET A 79 5.34 -14.05 8.74
C MET A 79 6.18 -13.08 9.57
N PHE A 80 7.47 -12.96 9.29
CA PHE A 80 8.34 -12.01 9.98
C PHE A 80 7.88 -10.56 9.75
N TRP A 81 7.47 -10.21 8.53
CA TRP A 81 6.99 -8.86 8.21
C TRP A 81 5.67 -8.54 8.94
N VAL A 82 4.70 -9.46 8.91
CA VAL A 82 3.40 -9.30 9.58
C VAL A 82 3.58 -9.12 11.09
N ILE A 83 4.45 -9.90 11.72
CA ILE A 83 4.67 -9.83 13.18
C ILE A 83 5.27 -8.48 13.61
N ASN A 84 6.17 -7.91 12.80
CA ASN A 84 6.91 -6.70 13.19
C ASN A 84 6.20 -5.39 12.81
N PHE A 85 5.34 -5.39 11.78
CA PHE A 85 4.81 -4.15 11.20
C PHE A 85 3.28 -4.02 11.21
N VAL A 86 2.53 -5.10 11.49
CA VAL A 86 1.06 -5.04 11.58
C VAL A 86 0.63 -4.82 13.03
N PRO A 87 -0.28 -3.87 13.33
CA PRO A 87 -0.79 -3.65 14.67
C PRO A 87 -1.39 -4.94 15.28
N PRO A 88 -1.21 -5.19 16.60
CA PRO A 88 -1.63 -6.44 17.24
C PRO A 88 -3.10 -6.83 17.01
N SER A 89 -3.98 -5.84 16.88
CA SER A 89 -5.41 -6.04 16.64
C SER A 89 -5.74 -6.67 15.27
N GLN A 90 -4.83 -6.58 14.28
CA GLN A 90 -5.02 -7.16 12.95
C GLN A 90 -4.15 -8.40 12.68
N GLN A 91 -3.18 -8.70 13.55
CA GLN A 91 -2.29 -9.85 13.38
C GLN A 91 -3.05 -11.19 13.35
N VAL A 92 -4.11 -11.32 14.17
CA VAL A 92 -4.89 -12.57 14.26
C VAL A 92 -5.58 -12.91 12.94
N LEU A 93 -6.19 -11.91 12.27
CA LEU A 93 -6.86 -12.12 10.99
C LEU A 93 -5.85 -12.50 9.90
N PHE A 94 -4.70 -11.84 9.86
CA PHE A 94 -3.62 -12.15 8.91
C PHE A 94 -3.07 -13.57 9.12
N ILE A 95 -2.83 -13.98 10.37
CA ILE A 95 -2.35 -15.33 10.70
C ILE A 95 -3.38 -16.38 10.24
N ILE A 96 -4.67 -16.13 10.43
CA ILE A 96 -5.73 -17.05 9.99
C ILE A 96 -5.77 -17.16 8.46
N VAL A 97 -5.77 -16.04 7.73
CA VAL A 97 -5.78 -16.03 6.26
C VAL A 97 -4.54 -16.71 5.68
N PHE A 98 -3.38 -16.49 6.31
CA PHE A 98 -2.12 -17.12 5.93
C PHE A 98 -2.11 -18.62 6.18
N ALA A 99 -2.59 -19.06 7.35
CA ALA A 99 -2.72 -20.47 7.69
C ALA A 99 -3.65 -21.22 6.73
N VAL A 100 -4.79 -20.61 6.35
CA VAL A 100 -5.73 -21.17 5.36
C VAL A 100 -5.08 -21.28 3.97
N SER A 101 -4.26 -20.30 3.58
CA SER A 101 -3.54 -20.32 2.30
C SER A 101 -2.45 -21.39 2.26
N LEU A 102 -1.70 -21.56 3.35
CA LEU A 102 -0.73 -22.64 3.50
C LEU A 102 -1.40 -24.01 3.48
N LEU A 103 -2.51 -24.18 4.20
CA LEU A 103 -3.26 -25.44 4.23
C LEU A 103 -3.79 -25.80 2.84
N SER A 104 -4.35 -24.83 2.10
CA SER A 104 -4.83 -25.04 0.74
C SER A 104 -3.70 -25.46 -0.21
N SER A 105 -2.54 -24.81 -0.10
CA SER A 105 -1.35 -25.14 -0.89
C SER A 105 -0.82 -26.54 -0.57
N ALA A 106 -0.81 -26.92 0.72
CA ALA A 106 -0.41 -28.26 1.17
C ALA A 106 -1.37 -29.34 0.66
N ILE A 107 -2.69 -29.08 0.67
CA ILE A 107 -3.69 -30.03 0.13
C ILE A 107 -3.47 -30.25 -1.37
N LEU A 108 -3.26 -29.18 -2.15
CA LEU A 108 -2.98 -29.30 -3.58
C LEU A 108 -1.70 -30.09 -3.85
N PHE A 109 -0.67 -29.88 -3.02
CA PHE A 109 0.58 -30.62 -3.09
C PHE A 109 0.38 -32.13 -2.82
N ILE A 110 -0.40 -32.48 -1.80
CA ILE A 110 -0.74 -33.88 -1.48
C ILE A 110 -1.52 -34.52 -2.65
N ILE A 111 -2.49 -33.81 -3.23
CA ILE A 111 -3.24 -34.30 -4.39
C ILE A 111 -2.32 -34.56 -5.59
N ALA A 112 -1.35 -33.67 -5.85
CA ALA A 112 -0.38 -33.84 -6.91
C ALA A 112 0.51 -35.08 -6.70
N ILE A 113 0.95 -35.33 -5.46
CA ILE A 113 1.72 -36.53 -5.10
C ILE A 113 0.88 -37.79 -5.33
N ILE A 114 -0.36 -37.82 -4.82
CA ILE A 114 -1.26 -38.98 -4.98
C ILE A 114 -1.47 -39.30 -6.47
N ARG A 115 -1.64 -38.27 -7.31
CA ARG A 115 -1.79 -38.43 -8.75
C ARG A 115 -0.53 -38.99 -9.40
N SER A 116 0.65 -38.47 -9.04
CA SER A 116 1.93 -38.96 -9.55
C SER A 116 2.19 -40.42 -9.14
N ILE A 117 1.79 -40.83 -7.94
CA ILE A 117 1.89 -42.22 -7.48
C ILE A 117 0.94 -43.09 -8.33
N LYS A 118 -0.33 -42.68 -8.47
CA LYS A 118 -1.31 -43.43 -9.25
C LYS A 118 -0.87 -43.68 -10.70
N GLU A 119 -0.22 -42.70 -11.34
CA GLU A 119 0.26 -42.84 -12.72
C GLU A 119 1.49 -43.76 -12.87
N ARG A 120 2.31 -43.93 -11.81
CA ARG A 120 3.46 -44.85 -11.86
C ARG A 120 3.11 -46.30 -11.54
N PHE A 121 2.04 -46.54 -10.78
CA PHE A 121 1.71 -47.88 -10.29
C PHE A 121 0.53 -48.56 -10.99
N LEU A 122 -0.18 -47.88 -11.89
CA LEU A 122 -1.21 -48.52 -12.71
C LEU A 122 -0.56 -49.25 -13.90
N PRO A 123 -0.68 -50.59 -14.01
CA PRO A 123 -0.13 -51.33 -15.12
C PRO A 123 -0.75 -50.84 -16.42
N ALA A 124 0.09 -50.70 -17.46
CA ALA A 124 -0.36 -50.31 -18.77
C ALA A 124 -1.48 -51.26 -19.24
N PRO A 125 -2.62 -50.74 -19.76
CA PRO A 125 -3.67 -51.60 -20.27
C PRO A 125 -3.09 -52.46 -21.40
N VAL A 126 -3.19 -53.77 -21.22
CA VAL A 126 -2.72 -54.78 -22.18
C VAL A 126 -3.40 -54.51 -23.51
N ALA A 127 -2.61 -54.11 -24.51
CA ALA A 127 -3.11 -53.83 -25.84
C ALA A 127 -3.58 -55.13 -26.48
N THR A 128 -4.89 -55.29 -26.62
CA THR A 128 -5.48 -56.36 -27.43
C THR A 128 -5.23 -56.02 -28.91
N LEU A 129 -4.53 -56.92 -29.61
CA LEU A 129 -4.25 -56.79 -31.04
C LEU A 129 -5.56 -56.71 -31.84
N PRO A 130 -5.67 -55.79 -32.81
CA PRO A 130 -6.78 -55.82 -33.76
C PRO A 130 -6.58 -57.00 -34.74
N PRO A 131 -7.66 -57.71 -35.11
CA PRO A 131 -7.58 -58.80 -36.07
C PRO A 131 -7.23 -58.26 -37.46
N LEU A 132 -6.26 -58.91 -38.11
CA LEU A 132 -5.92 -58.69 -39.51
C LEU A 132 -7.14 -59.01 -40.39
N ALA A 133 -7.80 -57.96 -40.89
CA ALA A 133 -8.70 -58.07 -42.03
C ALA A 133 -7.91 -57.71 -43.31
N GLN A 134 -7.62 -58.75 -44.10
CA GLN A 134 -7.30 -58.61 -45.51
C GLN A 134 -8.51 -58.02 -46.25
N MET A 135 -8.33 -57.03 -47.12
CA MET A 135 -8.98 -57.06 -48.45
C MET A 135 -8.49 -55.97 -49.40
N GLN A 136 -8.03 -56.48 -50.55
CA GLN A 136 -8.33 -56.11 -51.94
C GLN A 136 -8.07 -54.70 -52.48
N SER A 137 -7.30 -54.74 -53.56
CA SER A 137 -7.01 -53.73 -54.56
C SER A 137 -8.23 -53.27 -55.35
N GLN A 138 -8.47 -51.97 -55.38
CA GLN A 138 -9.10 -51.30 -56.52
C GLN A 138 -8.37 -49.97 -56.82
N PRO A 139 -8.11 -49.66 -58.09
CA PRO A 139 -7.66 -48.34 -58.51
C PRO A 139 -8.88 -47.51 -58.94
N HIS A 140 -9.06 -46.30 -58.40
CA HIS A 140 -9.54 -45.14 -59.19
C HIS A 140 -9.58 -43.83 -58.37
N VAL A 141 -8.92 -42.82 -58.95
CA VAL A 141 -9.21 -41.37 -58.91
C VAL A 141 -9.14 -40.66 -57.56
N ASN A 142 -7.90 -40.32 -57.19
CA ASN A 142 -7.38 -39.00 -56.83
C ASN A 142 -8.40 -37.86 -56.54
N THR A 143 -8.96 -37.87 -55.34
CA THR A 143 -8.91 -36.69 -54.45
C THR A 143 -8.66 -37.25 -53.07
N VAL A 144 -7.44 -37.07 -52.54
CA VAL A 144 -7.11 -37.48 -51.16
C VAL A 144 -7.98 -36.63 -50.25
N PRO A 145 -9.05 -37.18 -49.63
CA PRO A 145 -9.83 -36.40 -48.68
C PRO A 145 -8.86 -36.03 -47.55
N ALA A 146 -8.83 -34.74 -47.19
CA ALA A 146 -8.01 -34.28 -46.08
C ALA A 146 -8.34 -35.17 -44.86
N ILE A 147 -7.37 -36.01 -44.48
CA ILE A 147 -7.54 -36.97 -43.40
C ILE A 147 -7.74 -36.14 -42.13
N GLU A 148 -9.00 -36.00 -41.70
CA GLU A 148 -9.32 -35.41 -40.42
C GLU A 148 -8.85 -36.36 -39.34
N ILE A 149 -7.70 -36.05 -38.74
CA ILE A 149 -7.17 -36.80 -37.61
C ILE A 149 -8.23 -36.73 -36.49
N PRO A 150 -8.83 -37.86 -36.07
CA PRO A 150 -9.88 -37.85 -35.08
C PRO A 150 -9.32 -37.33 -33.76
N ILE A 151 -9.96 -36.29 -33.22
CA ILE A 151 -9.57 -35.69 -31.94
C ILE A 151 -9.74 -36.74 -30.86
N THR A 152 -8.65 -37.15 -30.22
CA THR A 152 -8.73 -38.15 -29.15
C THR A 152 -9.10 -37.49 -27.82
N ARG A 153 -9.79 -38.23 -26.95
CA ARG A 153 -10.12 -37.79 -25.58
C ARG A 153 -8.87 -37.35 -24.79
N LYS A 154 -7.71 -37.96 -25.07
CA LYS A 154 -6.42 -37.61 -24.44
C LYS A 154 -5.93 -36.22 -24.86
N ASP A 155 -6.15 -35.81 -26.11
CA ASP A 155 -5.76 -34.49 -26.60
C ASP A 155 -6.60 -33.39 -25.94
N ILE A 156 -7.90 -33.65 -25.75
CA ILE A 156 -8.81 -32.76 -25.02
C ILE A 156 -8.38 -32.61 -23.56
N GLN A 157 -8.07 -33.71 -22.88
CA GLN A 157 -7.60 -33.68 -21.48
C GLN A 157 -6.29 -32.92 -21.30
N ARG A 158 -5.33 -33.08 -22.23
CA ARG A 158 -4.09 -32.31 -22.21
C ARG A 158 -4.35 -30.82 -22.43
N GLY A 159 -5.19 -30.47 -23.40
CA GLY A 159 -5.59 -29.08 -23.65
C GLY A 159 -6.23 -28.42 -22.42
N LEU A 160 -7.13 -29.13 -21.74
CA LEU A 160 -7.75 -28.68 -20.49
C LEU A 160 -6.74 -28.50 -19.36
N LEU A 161 -5.80 -29.43 -19.20
CA LEU A 161 -4.76 -29.35 -18.17
C LEU A 161 -3.84 -28.14 -18.39
N TYR A 162 -3.43 -27.88 -19.63
CA TYR A 162 -2.62 -26.70 -19.95
C TYR A 162 -3.38 -25.41 -19.70
N SER A 163 -4.66 -25.36 -20.06
CA SER A 163 -5.51 -24.18 -19.81
C SER A 163 -5.67 -23.92 -18.31
N PHE A 164 -5.85 -24.98 -17.51
CA PHE A 164 -5.90 -24.90 -16.06
C PHE A 164 -4.57 -24.40 -15.45
N LEU A 165 -3.43 -24.98 -15.86
CA LEU A 165 -2.11 -24.56 -15.38
C LEU A 165 -1.82 -23.08 -15.69
N ILE A 166 -2.13 -22.64 -16.91
CA ILE A 166 -1.99 -21.23 -17.31
C ILE A 166 -2.89 -20.35 -16.44
N SER A 167 -4.14 -20.77 -16.20
CA SER A 167 -5.07 -20.02 -15.34
C SER A 167 -4.56 -19.91 -13.91
N VAL A 168 -3.97 -20.96 -13.34
CA VAL A 168 -3.39 -20.94 -11.98
C VAL A 168 -2.19 -20.00 -11.91
N VAL A 169 -1.27 -20.06 -12.88
CA VAL A 169 -0.10 -19.16 -12.93
C VAL A 169 -0.55 -17.70 -13.07
N ASN A 170 -1.53 -17.42 -13.95
CA ASN A 170 -2.09 -16.09 -14.11
C ASN A 170 -2.79 -15.61 -12.83
N LEU A 171 -3.53 -16.48 -12.14
CA LEU A 171 -4.19 -16.15 -10.87
C LEU A 171 -3.16 -15.81 -9.79
N LEU A 172 -2.10 -16.62 -9.65
CA LEU A 172 -1.00 -16.35 -8.72
C LEU A 172 -0.30 -15.03 -9.05
N GLY A 173 -0.11 -14.73 -10.35
CA GLY A 173 0.36 -13.43 -10.82
C GLY A 173 -0.54 -12.29 -10.35
N ILE A 174 -1.85 -12.37 -10.61
CA ILE A 174 -2.83 -11.35 -10.18
C ILE A 174 -2.83 -11.17 -8.65
N VAL A 175 -2.78 -12.27 -7.89
CA VAL A 175 -2.75 -12.21 -6.43
C VAL A 175 -1.49 -11.50 -5.96
N ALA A 176 -0.31 -11.90 -6.46
CA ALA A 176 0.95 -11.23 -6.14
C ALA A 176 0.91 -9.73 -6.49
N LEU A 177 0.30 -9.38 -7.61
CA LEU A 177 0.10 -7.98 -8.02
C LEU A 177 -0.84 -7.22 -7.10
N PHE A 178 -1.90 -7.85 -6.60
CA PHE A 178 -2.79 -7.25 -5.61
C PHE A 178 -2.08 -6.98 -4.29
N PHE A 179 -1.20 -7.89 -3.85
CA PHE A 179 -0.41 -7.69 -2.63
C PHE A 179 0.67 -6.62 -2.80
N ILE A 180 1.41 -6.63 -3.92
CA ILE A 180 2.42 -5.61 -4.20
C ILE A 180 1.75 -4.24 -4.41
N GLY A 181 0.71 -4.19 -5.24
CA GLY A 181 -0.04 -2.97 -5.54
C GLY A 181 -0.75 -2.43 -4.30
N GLY A 182 -1.43 -3.28 -3.54
CA GLY A 182 -2.11 -2.90 -2.30
C GLY A 182 -1.14 -2.41 -1.22
N GLY A 183 0.01 -3.06 -1.07
CA GLY A 183 1.06 -2.63 -0.14
C GLY A 183 1.71 -1.31 -0.54
N MET A 184 1.93 -1.08 -1.83
CA MET A 184 2.40 0.23 -2.32
C MET A 184 1.35 1.31 -2.16
N MET A 185 0.07 0.99 -2.35
CA MET A 185 -1.03 1.94 -2.25
C MET A 185 -1.25 2.40 -0.80
N SER A 186 -1.21 1.49 0.17
CA SER A 186 -1.31 1.85 1.58
C SER A 186 -0.12 2.70 2.03
N ALA A 187 1.10 2.38 1.60
CA ALA A 187 2.29 3.18 1.88
C ALA A 187 2.20 4.61 1.28
N PHE A 188 1.70 4.74 0.05
CA PHE A 188 1.56 6.04 -0.61
C PHE A 188 0.43 6.91 -0.01
N ILE A 189 -0.70 6.31 0.37
CA ILE A 189 -1.78 7.02 1.06
C ILE A 189 -1.28 7.55 2.41
N PHE A 190 -0.48 6.77 3.12
CA PHE A 190 0.08 7.18 4.42
C PHE A 190 1.12 8.30 4.29
N LEU A 191 1.90 8.32 3.20
CA LEU A 191 2.97 9.30 2.97
C LEU A 191 2.49 10.60 2.34
N SER A 192 1.44 10.58 1.53
CA SER A 192 1.02 11.77 0.78
C SER A 192 0.32 12.81 1.65
N GLY A 193 -0.27 12.44 2.80
CA GLY A 193 -0.86 13.35 3.80
C GLY A 193 -1.94 14.33 3.28
N SER A 194 -2.22 14.30 1.99
CA SER A 194 -2.98 15.28 1.25
C SER A 194 -3.80 14.53 0.22
N PHE A 195 -5.05 14.28 0.59
CA PHE A 195 -6.03 13.54 -0.22
C PHE A 195 -6.47 14.30 -1.49
N LYS A 196 -5.89 15.46 -1.82
CA LYS A 196 -6.42 16.37 -2.85
C LYS A 196 -6.25 15.89 -4.29
N GLU A 197 -5.47 14.84 -4.55
CA GLU A 197 -5.31 14.30 -5.91
C GLU A 197 -5.56 12.79 -6.00
N LEU A 198 -6.69 12.28 -5.50
CA LEU A 198 -7.03 10.85 -5.63
C LEU A 198 -7.29 10.37 -7.06
N TYR A 199 -7.62 11.28 -7.99
CA TYR A 199 -7.97 10.93 -9.37
C TYR A 199 -6.82 10.25 -10.14
N PRO A 200 -5.56 10.74 -10.12
CA PRO A 200 -4.43 10.05 -10.75
C PRO A 200 -4.15 8.65 -10.16
N TYR A 201 -4.49 8.37 -8.90
CA TYR A 201 -4.22 7.06 -8.29
C TYR A 201 -5.10 5.93 -8.86
N GLN A 202 -6.36 6.24 -9.22
CA GLN A 202 -7.23 5.25 -9.84
C GLN A 202 -6.74 4.88 -11.25
N ILE A 203 -6.36 5.90 -12.04
CA ILE A 203 -5.77 5.71 -13.36
C ILE A 203 -4.44 4.94 -13.24
N PHE A 204 -3.63 5.26 -12.23
CA PHE A 204 -2.37 4.57 -11.95
C PHE A 204 -2.59 3.08 -11.69
N ASN A 205 -3.54 2.69 -10.84
CA ASN A 205 -3.83 1.27 -10.59
C ASN A 205 -4.28 0.52 -11.85
N ILE A 206 -5.07 1.17 -12.71
CA ILE A 206 -5.48 0.60 -14.01
C ILE A 206 -4.25 0.43 -14.90
N ILE A 207 -3.41 1.46 -15.04
CA ILE A 207 -2.19 1.42 -15.85
C ILE A 207 -1.24 0.34 -15.35
N VAL A 208 -0.96 0.29 -14.05
CA VAL A 208 -0.08 -0.69 -13.42
C VAL A 208 -0.62 -2.12 -13.63
N SER A 209 -1.92 -2.33 -13.41
CA SER A 209 -2.55 -3.62 -13.69
C SER A 209 -2.42 -4.01 -15.16
N PHE A 210 -2.56 -3.05 -16.09
CA PHE A 210 -2.42 -3.29 -17.52
C PHE A 210 -0.98 -3.65 -17.89
N ILE A 211 0.01 -2.88 -17.41
CA ILE A 211 1.43 -3.14 -17.64
C ILE A 211 1.82 -4.52 -17.13
N LEU A 212 1.31 -4.93 -15.96
CA LEU A 212 1.69 -6.17 -15.33
C LEU A 212 0.96 -7.40 -15.90
N THR A 213 -0.26 -7.24 -16.40
CA THR A 213 -1.01 -8.33 -17.07
C THR A 213 -0.67 -8.49 -18.55
N THR A 214 -0.20 -7.42 -19.22
CA THR A 214 0.14 -7.44 -20.66
C THR A 214 1.14 -8.54 -21.04
N PRO A 215 2.26 -8.77 -20.32
CA PRO A 215 3.21 -9.84 -20.63
C PRO A 215 2.57 -11.23 -20.63
N PHE A 216 1.63 -11.48 -19.71
CA PHE A 216 0.91 -12.76 -19.63
C PHE A 216 -0.05 -12.93 -20.79
N LEU A 217 -0.76 -11.87 -21.18
CA LEU A 217 -1.60 -11.86 -22.38
C LEU A 217 -0.76 -12.03 -23.65
N LEU A 218 0.46 -11.49 -23.71
CA LEU A 218 1.32 -11.62 -24.88
C LEU A 218 1.90 -13.04 -24.98
N LEU A 219 2.36 -13.60 -23.86
CA LEU A 219 2.87 -14.97 -23.78
C LEU A 219 1.82 -16.00 -24.17
N ASN A 220 0.60 -15.89 -23.64
CA ASN A 220 -0.49 -16.79 -23.98
C ASN A 220 -0.86 -16.66 -25.48
N THR A 221 -0.66 -15.49 -26.10
CA THR A 221 -1.02 -15.24 -27.50
C THR A 221 0.01 -15.92 -28.39
N ILE A 222 1.27 -15.81 -28.02
CA ILE A 222 2.38 -16.52 -28.67
C ILE A 222 2.12 -18.03 -28.59
N ILE A 223 1.80 -18.58 -27.42
CA ILE A 223 1.51 -20.03 -27.27
C ILE A 223 0.32 -20.45 -28.14
N LEU A 224 -0.74 -19.63 -28.20
CA LEU A 224 -1.89 -19.88 -29.06
C LEU A 224 -1.52 -19.92 -30.55
N LEU A 225 -0.67 -18.99 -31.01
CA LEU A 225 -0.25 -18.89 -32.41
C LEU A 225 0.67 -20.04 -32.84
N PHE A 226 1.55 -20.51 -31.95
CA PHE A 226 2.47 -21.62 -32.25
C PHE A 226 1.85 -23.01 -32.02
N SER A 227 0.64 -23.09 -31.47
CA SER A 227 -0.06 -24.35 -31.27
C SER A 227 -0.56 -24.94 -32.59
N LYS A 228 0.11 -25.98 -33.09
CA LYS A 228 -0.31 -26.72 -34.30
C LYS A 228 -1.52 -27.62 -34.07
N ASN A 229 -1.81 -27.99 -32.82
CA ASN A 229 -2.91 -28.90 -32.51
C ASN A 229 -4.23 -28.11 -32.35
N LYS A 230 -5.23 -28.40 -33.21
CA LYS A 230 -6.56 -27.76 -33.17
C LYS A 230 -7.22 -27.87 -31.78
N GLY A 231 -7.08 -29.00 -31.10
CA GLY A 231 -7.66 -29.20 -29.75
C GLY A 231 -6.99 -28.32 -28.70
N GLN A 232 -5.67 -28.23 -28.72
CA GLN A 232 -4.90 -27.35 -27.84
C GLN A 232 -5.24 -25.88 -28.08
N ARG A 233 -5.40 -25.47 -29.35
CA ARG A 233 -5.77 -24.10 -29.72
C ARG A 233 -7.14 -23.70 -29.17
N ARG A 234 -8.14 -24.61 -29.23
CA ARG A 234 -9.47 -24.40 -28.61
C ARG A 234 -9.39 -24.29 -27.08
N GLY A 235 -8.60 -25.15 -26.43
CA GLY A 235 -8.40 -25.11 -24.98
C GLY A 235 -7.76 -23.81 -24.49
N LEU A 236 -6.74 -23.32 -25.21
CA LEU A 236 -6.12 -22.01 -24.94
C LEU A 236 -7.09 -20.84 -25.17
N LEU A 237 -7.88 -20.89 -26.24
CA LEU A 237 -8.89 -19.85 -26.50
C LEU A 237 -9.92 -19.76 -25.36
N PHE A 238 -10.32 -20.90 -24.80
CA PHE A 238 -11.24 -20.94 -23.66
C PHE A 238 -10.62 -20.36 -22.38
N GLY A 239 -9.32 -20.64 -22.15
CA GLY A 239 -8.56 -20.04 -21.05
C GLY A 239 -8.46 -18.53 -21.17
N TYR A 240 -8.31 -18.01 -22.39
CA TYR A 240 -8.35 -16.58 -22.69
C TYR A 240 -9.67 -15.93 -22.31
N LEU A 241 -10.76 -16.54 -22.76
CA LEU A 241 -12.10 -16.03 -22.47
C LEU A 241 -12.35 -16.00 -20.96
N PHE A 242 -11.93 -17.05 -20.25
CA PHE A 242 -12.05 -17.14 -18.80
C PHE A 242 -11.20 -16.09 -18.07
N PHE A 243 -9.94 -15.90 -18.49
CA PHE A 243 -9.07 -14.85 -17.95
C PHE A 243 -9.65 -13.45 -18.16
N PHE A 244 -10.19 -13.19 -19.35
CA PHE A 244 -10.81 -11.90 -19.67
C PHE A 244 -12.05 -11.63 -18.80
N ILE A 245 -12.87 -12.65 -18.53
CA ILE A 245 -14.00 -12.55 -17.59
C ILE A 245 -13.51 -12.24 -16.17
N ILE A 246 -12.51 -12.98 -15.67
CA ILE A 246 -11.93 -12.72 -14.34
C ILE A 246 -11.36 -11.30 -14.26
N PHE A 247 -10.68 -10.85 -15.32
CA PHE A 247 -10.11 -9.50 -15.37
C PHE A 247 -11.19 -8.42 -15.40
N LEU A 248 -12.32 -8.64 -16.08
CA LEU A 248 -13.43 -7.68 -16.15
C LEU A 248 -14.25 -7.60 -14.86
N ILE A 249 -14.39 -8.69 -14.10
CA ILE A 249 -15.20 -8.71 -12.86
C ILE A 249 -14.82 -7.55 -11.91
N PRO A 250 -13.54 -7.33 -11.56
CA PRO A 250 -13.13 -6.17 -10.74
C PRO A 250 -13.57 -4.84 -11.33
N PHE A 251 -13.47 -4.62 -12.65
CA PHE A 251 -13.90 -3.37 -13.26
C PHE A 251 -15.41 -3.16 -13.14
N ILE A 252 -16.21 -4.23 -13.30
CA ILE A 252 -17.67 -4.18 -13.13
C ILE A 252 -18.03 -3.84 -11.67
N TYR A 253 -17.28 -4.36 -10.68
CA TYR A 253 -17.52 -4.07 -9.27
C TYR A 253 -16.98 -2.71 -8.82
N ILE A 254 -15.90 -2.20 -9.43
CA ILE A 254 -15.30 -0.91 -9.08
C ILE A 254 -16.10 0.26 -9.66
N PHE A 255 -16.71 0.10 -10.84
CA PHE A 255 -17.44 1.18 -11.51
C PHE A 255 -18.60 1.80 -10.70
N PRO A 256 -19.48 1.03 -10.03
CA PRO A 256 -20.58 1.56 -9.23
C PRO A 256 -20.09 2.30 -7.97
N VAL A 257 -19.06 1.78 -7.32
CA VAL A 257 -18.46 2.39 -6.11
C VAL A 257 -17.89 3.77 -6.45
N ASN A 258 -17.32 3.90 -7.65
CA ASN A 258 -16.83 5.19 -8.13
C ASN A 258 -17.92 6.22 -8.37
N LYS A 259 -19.16 5.81 -8.69
CA LYS A 259 -20.25 6.78 -8.88
C LYS A 259 -20.58 7.48 -7.56
N VAL A 260 -20.72 6.71 -6.48
CA VAL A 260 -20.99 7.24 -5.13
C VAL A 260 -19.82 8.09 -4.62
N ALA A 261 -18.58 7.61 -4.79
CA ALA A 261 -17.40 8.40 -4.41
C ALA A 261 -17.31 9.71 -5.21
N SER A 262 -17.58 9.67 -6.53
CA SER A 262 -17.50 10.86 -7.38
C SER A 262 -18.53 11.93 -7.02
N GLU A 263 -19.72 11.53 -6.57
CA GLU A 263 -20.73 12.47 -6.07
C GLU A 263 -20.23 13.11 -4.78
N GLN A 264 -19.70 12.33 -3.84
CA GLN A 264 -19.11 12.85 -2.60
C GLN A 264 -17.91 13.79 -2.84
N PHE A 265 -17.07 13.52 -3.85
CA PHE A 265 -15.96 14.41 -4.24
C PHE A 265 -16.41 15.69 -4.94
N ARG A 266 -17.54 15.69 -5.67
CA ARG A 266 -18.09 16.91 -6.28
C ARG A 266 -18.47 17.96 -5.24
N HIS A 267 -18.96 17.52 -4.07
CA HIS A 267 -19.31 18.43 -2.98
C HIS A 267 -18.08 19.09 -2.34
N LEU A 268 -16.96 18.37 -2.20
CA LEU A 268 -15.69 18.98 -1.80
C LEU A 268 -15.23 20.06 -2.79
N SER A 269 -15.49 19.89 -4.09
CA SER A 269 -15.04 20.83 -5.12
C SER A 269 -15.72 22.21 -5.05
N ALA A 270 -16.97 22.29 -4.57
CA ALA A 270 -17.66 23.57 -4.43
C ALA A 270 -17.02 24.43 -3.34
N TYR A 271 -16.59 23.80 -2.25
CA TYR A 271 -15.86 24.46 -1.16
C TYR A 271 -14.41 24.75 -1.49
N ASP A 272 -13.74 23.88 -2.25
CA ASP A 272 -12.41 24.20 -2.80
C ASP A 272 -12.50 25.41 -3.74
N THR A 273 -13.53 25.49 -4.59
CA THR A 273 -13.76 26.65 -5.48
C THR A 273 -14.08 27.91 -4.66
N ALA A 274 -14.89 27.80 -3.60
CA ALA A 274 -15.18 28.92 -2.70
C ALA A 274 -13.93 29.38 -1.92
N THR A 275 -13.06 28.45 -1.52
CA THR A 275 -11.77 28.74 -0.89
C THR A 275 -10.79 29.38 -1.89
N GLU A 276 -10.89 29.03 -3.17
CA GLU A 276 -10.11 29.63 -4.25
C GLU A 276 -10.56 31.06 -4.57
N GLN A 277 -11.87 31.34 -4.50
CA GLN A 277 -12.41 32.70 -4.57
C GLN A 277 -11.93 33.60 -3.42
N ASP A 278 -11.34 33.02 -2.37
CA ASP A 278 -10.61 33.72 -1.33
C ASP A 278 -11.47 34.77 -0.60
N THR A 279 -12.78 34.53 -0.46
CA THR A 279 -13.70 35.44 0.21
C THR A 279 -14.55 34.69 1.22
N VAL A 280 -14.76 35.32 2.39
CA VAL A 280 -15.68 34.81 3.42
C VAL A 280 -17.08 34.66 2.83
N ALA A 281 -17.51 35.63 2.00
CA ALA A 281 -18.79 35.57 1.29
C ALA A 281 -18.90 34.34 0.38
N GLY A 282 -17.81 33.91 -0.29
CA GLY A 282 -17.76 32.67 -1.07
C GLY A 282 -18.09 31.45 -0.20
N CYS A 283 -17.39 31.29 0.93
CA CYS A 283 -17.66 30.19 1.86
C CYS A 283 -19.07 30.23 2.47
N LEU A 284 -19.59 31.42 2.77
CA LEU A 284 -20.93 31.59 3.35
C LEU A 284 -22.07 31.39 2.34
N SER A 285 -21.82 31.69 1.06
CA SER A 285 -22.81 31.58 -0.02
C SER A 285 -22.81 30.24 -0.73
N ALA A 286 -21.78 29.41 -0.49
CA ALA A 286 -21.71 28.03 -0.97
C ALA A 286 -22.89 27.24 -0.42
N LYS A 287 -23.95 27.16 -1.22
CA LYS A 287 -25.16 26.44 -0.87
C LYS A 287 -24.88 24.96 -1.02
N GLU A 288 -24.88 24.24 0.09
CA GLU A 288 -24.89 22.79 0.01
C GLU A 288 -26.18 22.32 -0.64
N GLU A 289 -26.05 21.60 -1.75
CA GLU A 289 -27.09 20.69 -2.18
C GLU A 289 -27.12 19.55 -1.15
N LYS A 290 -28.21 19.48 -0.38
CA LYS A 290 -28.39 18.55 0.76
C LYS A 290 -28.11 17.11 0.33
N LEU A 291 -26.91 16.61 0.59
CA LEU A 291 -26.61 15.19 0.43
C LEU A 291 -27.00 14.41 1.69
N PHE A 292 -26.94 15.05 2.85
CA PHE A 292 -27.41 14.52 4.13
C PHE A 292 -28.14 15.62 4.92
N PRO A 293 -29.31 15.34 5.50
CA PRO A 293 -30.14 16.35 6.16
C PRO A 293 -29.53 16.95 7.44
N ASP A 294 -28.50 16.32 8.02
CA ASP A 294 -27.90 16.72 9.30
C ASP A 294 -26.45 17.26 9.20
N ASP A 295 -25.82 17.26 8.00
CA ASP A 295 -24.39 17.57 7.85
C ASP A 295 -24.08 18.99 7.33
N GLN A 296 -25.10 19.84 7.15
CA GLN A 296 -24.92 21.14 6.47
C GLN A 296 -24.01 22.15 7.18
N GLU A 297 -23.83 22.03 8.49
CA GLU A 297 -22.99 22.97 9.24
C GLU A 297 -21.48 22.65 9.07
N ILE A 298 -21.12 21.37 8.83
CA ILE A 298 -19.73 20.92 8.87
C ILE A 298 -18.93 21.48 7.69
N SER A 299 -19.47 21.48 6.46
CA SER A 299 -18.65 21.87 5.31
C SER A 299 -18.43 23.39 5.22
N LYS A 300 -19.38 24.20 5.70
CA LYS A 300 -19.21 25.66 5.80
C LYS A 300 -18.05 26.00 6.76
N ASP A 301 -18.03 25.39 7.94
CA ASP A 301 -16.99 25.63 8.94
C ASP A 301 -15.62 25.18 8.44
N ILE A 302 -15.55 24.05 7.72
CA ILE A 302 -14.31 23.60 7.04
C ILE A 302 -13.81 24.63 6.01
N CYS A 303 -14.70 25.23 5.21
CA CYS A 303 -14.31 26.27 4.24
C CYS A 303 -13.73 27.49 4.93
N LEU A 304 -14.42 28.00 5.96
CA LEU A 304 -13.99 29.15 6.74
C LEU A 304 -12.65 28.87 7.44
N PHE A 305 -12.48 27.68 8.01
CA PHE A 305 -11.23 27.23 8.62
C PHE A 305 -10.07 27.24 7.61
N ASN A 306 -10.26 26.63 6.44
CA ASN A 306 -9.22 26.59 5.41
C ASN A 306 -8.90 27.98 4.86
N LEU A 307 -9.90 28.83 4.69
CA LEU A 307 -9.72 30.22 4.27
C LEU A 307 -8.93 31.02 5.31
N ALA A 308 -9.26 30.86 6.59
CA ALA A 308 -8.55 31.49 7.70
C ALA A 308 -7.07 31.09 7.73
N MET A 309 -6.79 29.79 7.54
CA MET A 309 -5.42 29.26 7.45
C MET A 309 -4.67 29.78 6.23
N LYS A 310 -5.32 29.85 5.06
CA LYS A 310 -4.72 30.35 3.81
C LYS A 310 -4.37 31.84 3.91
N LYS A 311 -5.23 32.63 4.54
CA LYS A 311 -5.04 34.07 4.74
C LYS A 311 -4.23 34.43 5.97
N ASN A 312 -3.99 33.46 6.85
CA ASN A 312 -3.42 33.68 8.18
C ASN A 312 -4.20 34.76 8.96
N ASP A 313 -5.52 34.71 8.88
CA ASP A 313 -6.43 35.72 9.46
C ASP A 313 -7.37 35.09 10.49
N ALA A 314 -7.04 35.28 11.77
CA ALA A 314 -7.79 34.74 12.90
C ALA A 314 -9.21 35.32 13.04
N SER A 315 -9.50 36.47 12.44
CA SER A 315 -10.86 37.05 12.48
C SER A 315 -11.86 36.21 11.67
N ILE A 316 -11.39 35.47 10.67
CA ILE A 316 -12.22 34.53 9.91
C ILE A 316 -12.66 33.37 10.81
N CYS A 317 -11.82 32.92 11.75
CA CYS A 317 -12.20 31.88 12.71
C CYS A 317 -13.37 32.31 13.61
N ASP A 318 -13.59 33.62 13.83
CA ASP A 318 -14.75 34.10 14.60
C ASP A 318 -16.10 33.87 13.91
N THR A 319 -16.08 33.56 12.61
CA THR A 319 -17.28 33.25 11.81
C THR A 319 -17.66 31.77 11.83
N ILE A 320 -16.78 30.90 12.32
CA ILE A 320 -17.03 29.47 12.54
C ILE A 320 -17.99 29.30 13.71
N ALA A 321 -18.94 28.38 13.59
CA ALA A 321 -19.92 28.13 14.65
C ALA A 321 -19.26 27.55 15.92
N ASP A 322 -19.74 27.95 17.11
CA ASP A 322 -19.19 27.47 18.38
C ASP A 322 -19.43 25.95 18.59
N ASN A 323 -20.42 25.39 17.90
CA ASN A 323 -20.80 23.97 17.92
C ASN A 323 -20.19 23.15 16.75
N ALA A 324 -19.25 23.72 15.99
CA ALA A 324 -18.60 23.01 14.89
C ALA A 324 -18.02 21.65 15.36
N ALA A 325 -18.24 20.60 14.57
CA ALA A 325 -17.83 19.25 14.94
C ALA A 325 -16.34 18.97 14.66
N GLY A 326 -15.74 18.13 15.51
CA GLY A 326 -14.41 17.58 15.28
C GLY A 326 -13.27 18.60 15.44
N ALA A 327 -12.36 18.65 14.46
CA ALA A 327 -11.15 19.48 14.51
C ALA A 327 -11.37 20.92 13.99
N PHE A 328 -12.54 21.21 13.42
CA PHE A 328 -12.82 22.48 12.73
C PHE A 328 -13.53 23.49 13.63
N THR A 329 -13.22 23.48 14.93
CA THR A 329 -13.78 24.44 15.87
C THR A 329 -13.11 25.80 15.73
N LYS A 330 -13.82 26.84 16.17
CA LYS A 330 -13.31 28.20 16.27
C LYS A 330 -11.99 28.28 17.05
N ASP A 331 -11.89 27.56 18.17
CA ASP A 331 -10.68 27.52 18.99
C ASP A 331 -9.53 26.83 18.26
N SER A 332 -9.76 25.67 17.64
CA SER A 332 -8.74 24.96 16.86
C SER A 332 -8.25 25.79 15.66
N CYS A 333 -9.16 26.52 15.00
CA CYS A 333 -8.81 27.42 13.89
C CYS A 333 -7.83 28.51 14.35
N LYS A 334 -8.15 29.19 15.45
CA LYS A 334 -7.31 30.24 16.03
C LYS A 334 -5.99 29.70 16.55
N GLU A 335 -5.99 28.51 17.15
CA GLU A 335 -4.77 27.81 17.60
C GLU A 335 -3.82 27.56 16.44
N LEU A 336 -4.28 26.93 15.35
CA LEU A 336 -3.43 26.65 14.19
C LEU A 336 -2.93 27.90 13.46
N ILE A 337 -3.74 28.97 13.43
CA ILE A 337 -3.27 30.26 12.88
C ILE A 337 -2.19 30.84 13.78
N ALA A 338 -2.38 30.83 15.11
CA ALA A 338 -1.37 31.29 16.05
C ALA A 338 -0.06 30.49 15.91
N GLU A 339 -0.16 29.17 15.72
CA GLU A 339 0.98 28.27 15.52
C GLU A 339 1.76 28.58 14.24
N LYS A 340 1.08 28.83 13.13
CA LYS A 340 1.73 29.11 11.84
C LYS A 340 2.14 30.57 11.68
N SER A 341 1.47 31.47 12.39
CA SER A 341 1.78 32.89 12.33
C SER A 341 3.01 33.22 13.16
N GLU A 342 3.73 34.25 12.75
CA GLU A 342 4.79 34.85 13.54
C GLU A 342 4.30 35.65 14.76
N ASN A 343 3.00 35.63 15.05
CA ASN A 343 2.39 36.37 16.13
C ASN A 343 1.47 35.48 16.97
N ALA A 344 2.06 34.84 17.99
CA ALA A 344 1.34 34.04 18.98
C ALA A 344 0.36 34.84 19.86
N SER A 345 0.11 36.14 19.61
CA SER A 345 -0.86 36.93 20.39
C SER A 345 -2.28 36.35 20.33
N ALA A 346 -2.62 35.61 19.27
CA ALA A 346 -3.91 34.92 19.14
C ALA A 346 -4.13 33.86 20.25
N CYS A 347 -3.06 33.27 20.78
CA CYS A 347 -3.13 32.29 21.87
C CYS A 347 -3.75 32.87 23.15
N ASN A 348 -3.62 34.17 23.41
CA ASN A 348 -4.15 34.82 24.62
C ASN A 348 -5.68 34.71 24.75
N THR A 349 -6.38 34.50 23.65
CA THR A 349 -7.85 34.43 23.63
C THR A 349 -8.40 33.02 23.73
N LEU A 350 -7.53 32.00 23.74
CA LEU A 350 -7.92 30.60 23.73
C LEU A 350 -8.05 30.02 25.13
N LYS A 351 -8.99 29.09 25.29
CA LYS A 351 -9.13 28.31 26.52
C LYS A 351 -7.86 27.51 26.84
N ASN A 352 -7.18 26.98 25.82
CA ASN A 352 -5.93 26.24 25.93
C ASN A 352 -4.71 27.08 25.51
N LYS A 353 -4.64 28.34 25.97
CA LYS A 353 -3.58 29.29 25.59
C LYS A 353 -2.14 28.75 25.72
N ASP A 354 -1.87 27.94 26.74
CA ASP A 354 -0.52 27.43 27.04
C ASP A 354 -0.08 26.38 26.01
N GLN A 355 -0.99 25.50 25.59
CA GLN A 355 -0.74 24.54 24.50
C GLN A 355 -0.49 25.26 23.18
N CYS A 356 -1.28 26.29 22.89
CA CYS A 356 -1.09 27.14 21.73
C CYS A 356 0.29 27.82 21.73
N TYR A 357 0.71 28.41 22.86
CA TYR A 357 2.04 29.01 22.99
C TYR A 357 3.16 28.00 22.82
N PHE A 358 3.01 26.81 23.39
CA PHE A 358 3.97 25.71 23.23
C PHE A 358 4.12 25.32 21.76
N ASN A 359 3.01 25.02 21.07
CA ASN A 359 3.03 24.63 19.66
C ASN A 359 3.53 25.77 18.75
N ALA A 360 3.17 27.02 19.04
CA ALA A 360 3.64 28.18 18.31
C ALA A 360 5.16 28.39 18.50
N ALA A 361 5.69 28.13 19.70
CA ALA A 361 7.12 28.16 19.95
C ALA A 361 7.81 27.12 19.06
N LEU A 362 7.36 25.87 19.10
CA LEU A 362 7.93 24.78 18.32
C LEU A 362 7.90 25.06 16.81
N SER A 363 6.80 25.60 16.30
CA SER A 363 6.61 25.84 14.86
C SER A 363 7.45 27.00 14.33
N ASN A 364 7.56 28.09 15.11
CA ASN A 364 8.27 29.31 14.69
C ASN A 364 9.72 29.37 15.17
N TYR A 365 10.15 28.40 15.97
CA TYR A 365 11.44 28.41 16.66
C TYR A 365 11.66 29.68 17.51
N LYS A 366 10.60 30.24 18.10
CA LYS A 366 10.65 31.45 18.95
C LYS A 366 10.52 31.10 20.43
N ILE A 367 11.67 30.97 21.10
CA ILE A 367 11.76 30.62 22.53
C ILE A 367 11.00 31.58 23.45
N SER A 368 10.90 32.86 23.08
CA SER A 368 10.15 33.88 23.84
C SER A 368 8.66 33.57 23.97
N TYR A 369 8.11 32.67 23.16
CA TYR A 369 6.73 32.21 23.32
C TYR A 369 6.56 31.31 24.55
N CYS A 370 7.60 30.59 24.97
CA CYS A 370 7.58 29.77 26.18
C CYS A 370 7.38 30.63 27.45
N ASP A 371 7.67 31.93 27.43
CA ASP A 371 7.44 32.84 28.56
C ASP A 371 5.97 33.18 28.79
N ASN A 372 5.12 33.00 27.79
CA ASN A 372 3.68 33.24 27.91
C ASN A 372 2.92 32.01 28.42
N ILE A 373 3.60 30.88 28.60
CA ILE A 373 3.04 29.68 29.22
C ILE A 373 2.96 29.94 30.72
N ASP A 374 1.75 29.90 31.28
CA ASP A 374 1.54 30.14 32.71
C ASP A 374 2.19 29.01 33.54
N PRO A 375 3.18 29.32 34.40
CA PRO A 375 3.87 28.29 35.20
C PRO A 375 2.94 27.59 36.21
N ASN A 376 1.79 28.19 36.54
CA ASN A 376 0.88 27.71 37.57
C ASN A 376 -0.35 26.98 36.99
N LEU A 377 -0.50 26.87 35.67
CA LEU A 377 -1.72 26.34 35.10
C LEU A 377 -1.81 24.82 35.29
N LEU A 378 -2.68 24.39 36.19
CA LEU A 378 -3.05 22.99 36.36
C LEU A 378 -3.72 22.48 35.08
N TYR A 379 -3.03 21.61 34.34
CA TYR A 379 -3.59 20.94 33.17
C TYR A 379 -4.79 20.07 33.62
N HIS A 380 -5.99 20.63 33.53
CA HIS A 380 -7.25 19.93 33.80
C HIS A 380 -7.68 19.06 32.59
N GLY A 381 -6.75 18.28 32.04
CA GLY A 381 -7.07 17.20 31.14
C GLY A 381 -7.75 16.09 31.93
N GLY A 382 -9.05 15.87 31.70
CA GLY A 382 -9.86 14.91 32.42
C GLY A 382 -9.36 13.47 32.35
N TYR A 383 -8.58 13.07 33.35
CA TYR A 383 -8.54 11.72 33.89
C TYR A 383 -8.58 11.84 35.42
N PRO A 384 -9.62 11.30 36.09
CA PRO A 384 -9.73 11.41 37.54
C PRO A 384 -8.89 10.33 38.20
N SER A 385 -7.75 10.72 38.80
CA SER A 385 -7.16 10.20 40.06
C SER A 385 -5.64 10.31 40.07
N ALA A 386 -5.13 11.49 40.47
CA ALA A 386 -3.89 11.66 41.24
C ALA A 386 -3.67 13.17 41.48
N GLN A 387 -4.42 13.73 42.43
CA GLN A 387 -4.38 15.17 42.76
C GLN A 387 -3.00 15.65 43.27
N ASP A 388 -2.13 14.74 43.71
CA ASP A 388 -0.78 15.07 44.18
C ASP A 388 0.32 14.93 43.12
N LEU A 389 0.03 14.35 41.94
CA LEU A 389 1.00 14.31 40.82
C LEU A 389 0.88 15.52 39.88
N MET A 390 -0.23 16.26 39.96
CA MET A 390 -0.57 17.32 39.00
C MET A 390 0.19 18.63 39.23
N ALA A 391 0.69 18.91 40.44
CA ALA A 391 1.54 20.08 40.67
C ALA A 391 2.95 19.94 40.03
N SER A 392 3.41 18.71 39.79
CA SER A 392 4.71 18.42 39.14
C SER A 392 4.62 18.48 37.60
N TYR A 393 3.43 18.30 37.02
CA TYR A 393 3.23 18.22 35.57
C TYR A 393 3.00 19.58 34.88
N ASN A 394 2.77 20.68 35.61
CA ASN A 394 2.49 21.98 34.97
C ASN A 394 3.75 22.79 34.68
N ASN A 395 4.74 22.70 35.58
CA ASN A 395 6.11 23.11 35.26
C ASN A 395 6.58 22.42 33.98
N TYR A 396 6.13 21.18 33.73
CA TYR A 396 6.53 20.38 32.57
C TYR A 396 6.26 21.04 31.22
N LEU A 397 5.16 21.79 30.98
CA LEU A 397 4.90 22.29 29.62
C LEU A 397 5.85 23.43 29.25
N ARG A 398 6.01 24.40 30.14
CA ARG A 398 6.97 25.51 29.97
C ARG A 398 8.41 24.99 29.95
N ASP A 399 8.73 24.10 30.88
CA ASP A 399 10.03 23.46 30.98
C ASP A 399 10.34 22.58 29.76
N SER A 400 9.36 21.85 29.24
CA SER A 400 9.49 21.04 28.02
C SER A 400 9.65 21.93 26.79
N CYS A 401 8.99 23.09 26.75
CA CYS A 401 9.17 24.10 25.72
C CYS A 401 10.66 24.47 25.67
N TYR A 402 11.21 24.91 26.79
CA TYR A 402 12.62 25.24 26.94
C TYR A 402 13.54 24.06 26.58
N THR A 403 13.29 22.90 27.16
CA THR A 403 14.11 21.69 26.96
C THR A 403 14.16 21.26 25.50
N TYR A 404 13.03 21.33 24.78
CA TYR A 404 12.99 21.01 23.34
C TYR A 404 13.93 21.90 22.53
N PHE A 405 13.89 23.21 22.79
CA PHE A 405 14.74 24.17 22.11
C PHE A 405 16.23 23.94 22.38
N PHE A 406 16.58 23.64 23.62
CA PHE A 406 17.96 23.36 24.01
C PHE A 406 18.48 22.04 23.42
N GLY A 407 17.62 21.01 23.34
CA GLY A 407 17.99 19.72 22.75
C GLY A 407 18.19 19.77 21.23
N LYS A 408 17.40 20.56 20.50
CA LYS A 408 17.38 20.57 19.04
C LYS A 408 18.41 21.50 18.40
N THR A 409 18.68 22.64 19.02
CA THR A 409 19.49 23.69 18.39
C THR A 409 21.00 23.46 18.53
N GLY A 410 21.43 22.51 19.36
CA GLY A 410 22.85 22.30 19.67
C GLY A 410 23.55 23.61 20.09
N THR A 411 22.77 24.57 20.59
CA THR A 411 23.16 25.98 20.64
C THR A 411 24.36 26.14 21.55
N SER A 412 25.26 27.03 21.12
CA SER A 412 26.46 27.36 21.85
C SER A 412 26.10 27.76 23.29
N VAL A 413 27.01 27.43 24.21
CA VAL A 413 26.97 27.78 25.63
C VAL A 413 26.58 29.25 25.89
N GLU A 414 26.75 30.14 24.91
CA GLU A 414 26.36 31.55 24.98
C GLU A 414 24.86 31.80 25.00
N VAL A 415 24.04 31.05 24.25
CA VAL A 415 22.57 31.19 24.32
C VAL A 415 22.08 30.74 25.70
N PHE A 416 22.67 29.68 26.24
CA PHE A 416 22.42 29.22 27.62
C PHE A 416 22.69 30.30 28.66
N LYS A 417 23.81 31.03 28.55
CA LYS A 417 24.17 32.10 29.49
C LYS A 417 23.16 33.25 29.51
N THR A 418 22.52 33.55 28.38
CA THR A 418 21.52 34.65 28.29
C THR A 418 20.19 34.28 28.95
N TYR A 419 19.77 33.02 28.91
CA TYR A 419 18.45 32.59 29.39
C TYR A 419 18.46 31.95 30.80
N CYS A 420 19.60 31.47 31.29
CA CYS A 420 19.69 30.94 32.65
C CYS A 420 19.32 31.95 33.78
N PRO A 421 19.64 33.26 33.69
CA PRO A 421 19.28 34.21 34.74
C PRO A 421 17.77 34.39 34.97
N SER A 422 16.94 34.04 33.98
CA SER A 422 15.47 34.06 34.06
C SER A 422 14.86 32.81 34.70
N ILE A 423 15.64 31.75 34.94
CA ILE A 423 15.19 30.48 35.51
C ILE A 423 15.63 30.40 36.99
N LYS A 424 15.21 31.37 37.81
CA LYS A 424 15.69 31.49 39.20
C LYS A 424 14.93 30.69 40.25
N ASP A 425 13.73 30.19 39.95
CA ASP A 425 12.82 29.68 41.00
C ASP A 425 12.61 28.15 40.99
N ASN A 426 13.36 27.40 40.18
CA ASN A 426 13.21 25.95 40.13
C ASN A 426 14.58 25.27 40.18
N GLY A 427 15.03 24.88 41.39
CA GLY A 427 16.39 24.37 41.68
C GLY A 427 16.86 23.15 40.86
N THR A 428 15.96 22.53 40.08
CA THR A 428 16.30 21.49 39.10
C THR A 428 17.02 22.06 37.87
N TYR A 429 16.66 23.28 37.45
CA TYR A 429 17.24 23.95 36.29
C TYR A 429 18.50 24.72 36.60
N GLU A 430 18.64 25.22 37.83
CA GLU A 430 19.89 25.82 38.30
C GLU A 430 21.05 24.84 38.11
N LYS A 431 20.88 23.57 38.50
CA LYS A 431 21.88 22.51 38.25
C LYS A 431 22.13 22.20 36.78
N TYR A 432 21.12 22.32 35.92
CA TYR A 432 21.28 22.09 34.48
C TYR A 432 22.01 23.27 33.82
N CYS A 433 21.65 24.49 34.20
CA CYS A 433 22.32 25.73 33.82
C CYS A 433 23.77 25.77 34.31
N GLU A 434 24.06 25.43 35.57
CA GLU A 434 25.42 25.28 36.10
C GLU A 434 26.23 24.26 35.30
N LYS A 435 25.64 23.08 35.00
CA LYS A 435 26.29 22.02 34.25
C LYS A 435 26.63 22.42 32.81
N VAL A 436 25.78 23.22 32.17
CA VAL A 436 25.96 23.63 30.76
C VAL A 436 26.80 24.91 30.63
N THR A 437 26.66 25.86 31.56
CA THR A 437 27.41 27.13 31.52
C THR A 437 28.79 27.05 32.16
N GLY A 438 29.06 26.03 32.97
CA GLY A 438 30.31 25.86 33.72
C GLY A 438 30.50 26.88 34.85
N ALA A 439 29.46 27.66 35.17
CA ALA A 439 29.46 28.58 36.31
C ALA A 439 29.20 27.78 37.60
N ARG A 440 30.08 27.96 38.59
CA ARG A 440 29.89 27.55 39.98
C ARG A 440 29.63 28.76 40.84
#